data_AF-A0A1F5VI36-F1
#
_entry.id   AF-A0A1F5VI36-F1
#
_cell.length_a   1.000
_cell.length_b   1.000
_cell.length_c   1.000
_cell.angle_alpha   90.00
_cell.angle_beta   90.00
_cell.angle_gamma   90.00
#
_symmetry.space_group_name_H-M   'P 1'
#
loop_
_entity.id
_entity.type
_entity.pdbx_description
1 polymer ?
#
loop_
_entity_poly.entity_id
_entity_poly.type
_entity_poly.pdbx_seq_one_letter_code
_entity_poly.pdbx_strand_id
1 'polypeptide(L)'
;MERIEFIKLMDKFAKFYKAELSEIQTDWWFETFKDIKADDFLNALNWHITHDQYNSLPAPGKITAALAALEEDRLSKPPPYPEFTTLWVRVIELFPNKQNYEHYPPDSDVGAWKALYDQVVRIPPSLQGVAVEKAMRELEAKYNVSKK
;
A
#
# COMPACT_ATOMS: atom_id res chain seq x y z
N MET A 1 6.58 0.28 -15.24
CA MET A 1 6.58 1.76 -15.40
C MET A 1 6.87 2.13 -16.85
N GLU A 2 6.26 3.20 -17.37
CA GLU A 2 6.53 3.68 -18.74
C GLU A 2 7.89 4.41 -18.83
N ARG A 3 8.57 4.33 -19.98
CA ARG A 3 9.90 4.95 -20.20
C ARG A 3 9.88 6.46 -19.95
N ILE A 4 8.83 7.16 -20.36
CA ILE A 4 8.69 8.61 -20.15
C ILE A 4 8.60 8.95 -18.67
N GLU A 5 7.88 8.15 -17.89
CA GLU A 5 7.75 8.33 -16.44
C GLU A 5 9.07 8.06 -15.73
N PHE A 6 9.77 7.00 -16.12
CA PHE A 6 11.10 6.67 -15.62
C PHE A 6 12.11 7.80 -15.86
N ILE A 7 12.17 8.35 -17.09
CA ILE A 7 13.07 9.46 -17.44
C ILE A 7 12.79 10.69 -16.56
N LYS A 8 11.52 11.01 -16.31
CA LYS A 8 11.15 12.15 -15.44
C LYS A 8 11.63 11.94 -14.00
N LEU A 9 11.55 10.72 -13.47
CA LEU A 9 12.03 10.40 -12.13
C LEU A 9 13.56 10.46 -12.07
N MET A 10 14.25 9.90 -13.06
CA MET A 10 15.71 9.94 -13.15
C MET A 10 16.26 11.35 -13.36
N ASP A 11 15.60 12.21 -14.14
CA ASP A 11 16.00 13.61 -14.32
C ASP A 11 15.92 14.40 -13.00
N LYS A 12 14.83 14.23 -12.23
CA LYS A 12 14.70 14.82 -10.89
C LYS A 12 15.80 14.31 -9.95
N PHE A 13 16.08 13.02 -10.00
CA PHE A 13 17.09 12.39 -9.15
C PHE A 13 18.51 12.82 -9.50
N ALA A 14 18.85 12.89 -10.78
CA ALA A 14 20.14 13.36 -11.27
C ALA A 14 20.39 14.83 -10.90
N LYS A 15 19.36 15.68 -11.02
CA LYS A 15 19.42 17.09 -10.57
C LYS A 15 19.74 17.23 -9.09
N PHE A 16 19.21 16.37 -8.22
CA PHE A 16 19.53 16.38 -6.80
C PHE A 16 21.04 16.20 -6.56
N TYR A 17 21.66 15.27 -7.28
CA TYR A 17 23.09 14.97 -7.19
C TYR A 17 23.98 15.86 -8.08
N LYS A 18 23.40 16.84 -8.79
CA LYS A 18 24.11 17.65 -9.81
C LYS A 18 24.86 16.76 -10.82
N ALA A 19 24.26 15.62 -11.16
CA ALA A 19 24.81 14.64 -12.08
C ALA A 19 24.13 14.77 -13.45
N GLU A 20 24.88 14.46 -14.50
CA GLU A 20 24.34 14.27 -15.84
C GLU A 20 24.26 12.77 -16.13
N LEU A 21 23.10 12.31 -16.59
CA LEU A 21 22.89 10.94 -17.04
C LEU A 21 23.07 10.88 -18.55
N SER A 22 23.95 10.01 -19.02
CA SER A 22 23.99 9.67 -20.44
C SER A 22 22.76 8.87 -20.85
N GLU A 23 22.43 8.90 -22.14
CA GLU A 23 21.34 8.11 -22.72
C GLU A 23 21.54 6.61 -22.47
N ILE A 24 22.77 6.11 -22.64
CA ILE A 24 23.14 4.71 -22.40
C ILE A 24 22.89 4.31 -20.94
N GLN A 25 23.28 5.16 -19.98
CA GLN A 25 23.02 4.90 -18.57
C GLN A 25 21.52 4.92 -18.26
N THR A 26 20.79 5.86 -18.84
CA THR A 26 19.34 5.97 -18.66
C THR A 26 18.61 4.74 -19.19
N ASP A 27 18.98 4.25 -20.37
CA ASP A 27 18.38 3.05 -20.97
C ASP A 27 18.70 1.79 -20.20
N TRP A 28 19.95 1.64 -19.75
CA TRP A 28 20.33 0.49 -18.93
C TRP A 28 19.58 0.46 -17.59
N TRP A 29 19.42 1.61 -16.94
CA TRP A 29 18.62 1.69 -15.72
C TRP A 29 17.14 1.42 -16.00
N PHE A 30 16.60 1.94 -17.11
CA PHE A 30 15.22 1.68 -17.48
C PHE A 30 14.98 0.18 -17.64
N GLU A 31 15.84 -0.53 -18.37
CA GLU A 31 15.72 -1.99 -18.52
C GLU A 31 15.80 -2.75 -17.19
N THR A 32 16.54 -2.22 -16.22
CA THR A 32 16.67 -2.81 -14.88
C THR A 32 15.41 -2.62 -14.02
N PHE A 33 14.71 -1.50 -14.17
CA PHE A 33 13.61 -1.11 -13.29
C PHE A 33 12.24 -0.99 -13.98
N LYS A 34 12.13 -1.34 -15.27
CA LYS A 34 10.89 -1.21 -16.06
C LYS A 34 9.71 -1.97 -15.47
N ASP A 35 9.94 -3.08 -14.77
CA ASP A 35 8.90 -3.91 -14.17
C ASP A 35 8.45 -3.41 -12.79
N ILE A 36 9.11 -2.38 -12.25
CA ILE A 36 8.77 -1.77 -10.97
C ILE A 36 7.69 -0.70 -11.17
N LYS A 37 6.81 -0.53 -10.16
CA LYS A 37 5.87 0.59 -10.12
C LYS A 37 6.60 1.89 -9.89
N ALA A 38 6.14 2.98 -10.52
CA ALA A 38 6.79 4.28 -10.40
C ALA A 38 6.87 4.79 -8.96
N ASP A 39 5.82 4.55 -8.16
CA ASP A 39 5.77 4.92 -6.74
C ASP A 39 6.84 4.17 -5.92
N ASP A 40 6.98 2.86 -6.13
CA ASP A 40 7.97 2.05 -5.43
C ASP A 40 9.40 2.48 -5.81
N PHE A 41 9.62 2.79 -7.10
CA PHE A 41 10.88 3.32 -7.57
C PHE A 41 11.20 4.69 -6.96
N LEU A 42 10.23 5.62 -6.93
CA LEU A 42 10.39 6.93 -6.29
C LEU A 42 10.66 6.80 -4.78
N ASN A 43 9.99 5.89 -4.10
CA ASN A 43 10.23 5.61 -2.69
C ASN A 43 11.65 5.10 -2.45
N ALA A 44 12.16 4.23 -3.32
CA ALA A 44 13.54 3.76 -3.25
C ALA A 44 14.57 4.88 -3.50
N LEU A 45 14.31 5.78 -4.45
CA LEU A 45 15.14 6.97 -4.69
C LEU A 45 15.18 7.88 -3.44
N ASN A 46 14.02 8.14 -2.84
CA ASN A 46 13.90 8.96 -1.62
C ASN A 46 14.55 8.29 -0.41
N TRP A 47 14.35 6.99 -0.24
CA TRP A 47 15.00 6.22 0.81
C TRP A 47 16.51 6.30 0.67
N HIS A 48 17.02 6.19 -0.55
CA HIS A 48 18.44 6.36 -0.79
C HIS A 48 18.91 7.78 -0.44
N ILE A 49 18.27 8.84 -0.92
CA ILE A 49 18.62 10.23 -0.57
C ILE A 49 18.71 10.47 0.94
N THR A 50 17.80 9.85 1.70
CA THR A 50 17.73 10.04 3.15
C THR A 50 18.77 9.24 3.93
N HIS A 51 19.32 8.17 3.33
CA HIS A 51 20.28 7.27 3.97
C HIS A 51 21.68 7.35 3.34
N ASP A 52 21.83 8.09 2.26
CA ASP A 52 23.10 8.26 1.56
C ASP A 52 23.94 9.34 2.23
N GLN A 53 25.20 9.01 2.50
CA GLN A 53 26.19 9.94 3.05
C GLN A 53 27.03 10.61 1.95
N TYR A 54 26.83 10.20 0.69
CA TYR A 54 27.63 10.62 -0.45
C TYR A 54 26.86 11.60 -1.35
N ASN A 55 27.53 12.67 -1.82
CA ASN A 55 26.96 13.64 -2.76
C ASN A 55 27.12 13.17 -4.21
N SER A 56 26.79 11.91 -4.52
CA SER A 56 26.97 11.33 -5.85
C SER A 56 25.81 10.43 -6.23
N LEU A 57 25.47 10.40 -7.52
CA LEU A 57 24.43 9.53 -8.03
C LEU A 57 24.74 8.05 -7.68
N PRO A 58 23.83 7.32 -7.03
CA PRO A 58 24.07 5.92 -6.69
C PRO A 58 24.18 5.03 -7.90
N ALA A 59 24.90 3.92 -7.73
CA ALA A 59 24.78 2.79 -8.64
C ALA A 59 23.39 2.14 -8.50
N PRO A 60 22.82 1.55 -9.57
CA PRO A 60 21.48 0.94 -9.51
C PRO A 60 21.36 -0.20 -8.49
N GLY A 61 22.47 -0.90 -8.17
CA GLY A 61 22.48 -1.88 -7.08
C GLY A 61 22.10 -1.29 -5.71
N LYS A 62 22.37 -0.01 -5.46
CA LYS A 62 21.96 0.69 -4.23
C LYS A 62 20.46 0.96 -4.21
N ILE A 63 19.85 1.22 -5.37
CA ILE A 63 18.39 1.36 -5.50
C ILE A 63 17.71 0.02 -5.32
N THR A 64 18.29 -1.07 -5.83
CA THR A 64 17.81 -2.44 -5.60
C THR A 64 17.85 -2.79 -4.10
N ALA A 65 18.92 -2.42 -3.40
CA ALA A 65 19.02 -2.61 -1.96
C ALA A 65 17.98 -1.76 -1.19
N ALA A 66 17.72 -0.52 -1.63
CA ALA A 66 16.68 0.32 -1.05
C ALA A 66 15.27 -0.27 -1.24
N LEU A 67 14.99 -0.85 -2.40
CA LEU A 67 13.73 -1.57 -2.65
C LEU A 67 13.56 -2.76 -1.71
N ALA A 68 14.62 -3.56 -1.53
CA ALA A 68 14.59 -4.70 -0.62
C ALA A 68 14.39 -4.26 0.84
N ALA A 69 15.07 -3.19 1.27
CA ALA A 69 14.91 -2.63 2.61
C ALA A 69 13.49 -2.07 2.86
N LEU A 70 12.90 -1.40 1.87
CA LEU A 70 11.52 -0.92 1.94
C LEU A 70 10.51 -2.07 1.98
N GLU A 71 10.75 -3.14 1.24
CA GLU A 71 9.92 -4.35 1.29
C GLU A 71 10.02 -5.05 2.65
N GLU A 72 11.22 -5.19 3.20
CA GLU A 72 11.45 -5.75 4.54
C GLU A 72 10.81 -4.88 5.63
N ASP A 73 10.92 -3.56 5.54
CA ASP A 73 10.24 -2.62 6.45
C ASP A 73 8.71 -2.71 6.32
N ARG A 74 8.19 -2.95 5.11
CA ARG A 74 6.76 -3.19 4.87
C ARG A 74 6.29 -4.51 5.49
N LEU A 75 7.07 -5.58 5.35
CA LEU A 75 6.76 -6.91 5.88
C LEU A 75 6.96 -7.01 7.41
N SER A 76 7.90 -6.24 7.97
CA SER A 76 8.19 -6.21 9.41
C SER A 76 7.30 -5.26 10.20
N LYS A 77 6.70 -4.26 9.55
CA LYS A 77 5.65 -3.46 10.18
C LYS A 77 4.45 -4.36 10.48
N PRO A 78 3.99 -4.41 11.74
CA PRO A 78 2.75 -5.12 12.05
C PRO A 78 1.65 -4.55 11.15
N PRO A 79 0.81 -5.40 10.53
CA PRO A 79 -0.22 -4.93 9.62
C PRO A 79 -1.01 -3.82 10.32
N PRO A 80 -1.32 -2.71 9.63
CA PRO A 80 -2.13 -1.67 10.23
C PRO A 80 -3.41 -2.34 10.72
N TYR A 81 -3.65 -2.25 12.04
CA TYR A 81 -4.76 -2.90 12.75
C TYR A 81 -4.60 -4.44 12.88
N PRO A 82 -3.69 -4.97 13.72
CA PRO A 82 -3.62 -6.42 13.99
C PRO A 82 -4.91 -6.95 14.63
N GLU A 83 -5.65 -6.09 15.34
CA GLU A 83 -6.99 -6.39 15.85
C GLU A 83 -8.05 -6.45 14.75
N PHE A 84 -7.84 -5.81 13.60
CA PHE A 84 -8.78 -5.82 12.48
C PHE A 84 -9.00 -7.23 11.96
N THR A 85 -7.96 -8.05 11.78
CA THR A 85 -8.12 -9.44 11.32
C THR A 85 -8.93 -10.28 12.33
N THR A 86 -8.70 -10.10 13.63
CA THR A 86 -9.39 -10.85 14.70
C THR A 86 -10.83 -10.38 14.86
N LEU A 87 -11.05 -9.07 14.84
CA LEU A 87 -12.37 -8.46 14.89
C LEU A 87 -13.15 -8.76 13.61
N TRP A 88 -12.50 -8.84 12.46
CA TRP A 88 -13.07 -9.19 11.16
C TRP A 88 -13.57 -10.63 11.12
N VAL A 89 -12.78 -11.59 11.59
CA VAL A 89 -13.24 -12.98 11.77
C VAL A 89 -14.47 -13.01 12.68
N ARG A 90 -14.45 -12.28 13.79
CA ARG A 90 -15.58 -12.19 14.73
C ARG A 90 -16.80 -11.46 14.15
N VAL A 91 -16.60 -10.49 13.27
CA VAL A 91 -17.63 -9.75 12.56
C VAL A 91 -18.29 -10.62 11.48
N ILE A 92 -17.50 -11.36 10.70
CA ILE A 92 -18.00 -12.39 9.76
C ILE A 92 -18.83 -13.44 10.51
N GLU A 93 -18.39 -13.83 11.71
CA GLU A 93 -19.12 -14.78 12.54
C GLU A 93 -20.49 -14.29 13.02
N LEU A 94 -20.74 -12.98 12.98
CA LEU A 94 -22.01 -12.37 13.35
C LEU A 94 -22.92 -12.09 12.13
N PHE A 95 -22.47 -12.35 10.90
CA PHE A 95 -23.27 -12.14 9.70
C PHE A 95 -24.40 -13.18 9.56
N PRO A 96 -25.65 -12.74 9.28
CA PRO A 96 -26.62 -13.59 8.61
C PRO A 96 -26.08 -13.96 7.23
N ASN A 97 -26.03 -15.25 6.89
CA ASN A 97 -25.53 -15.74 5.60
C ASN A 97 -24.03 -15.45 5.32
N LYS A 98 -23.15 -15.79 6.28
CA LYS A 98 -21.68 -15.66 6.24
C LYS A 98 -21.02 -15.96 4.88
N GLN A 99 -21.57 -16.93 4.14
CA GLN A 99 -21.10 -17.39 2.83
C GLN A 99 -21.08 -16.29 1.77
N ASN A 100 -21.94 -15.27 1.90
CA ASN A 100 -22.02 -14.15 0.95
C ASN A 100 -20.85 -13.15 1.10
N TYR A 101 -20.04 -13.28 2.15
CA TYR A 101 -19.03 -12.29 2.54
C TYR A 101 -17.62 -12.88 2.65
N GLU A 102 -17.40 -14.11 2.18
CA GLU A 102 -16.09 -14.79 2.21
C GLU A 102 -15.01 -14.06 1.41
N HIS A 103 -15.41 -13.20 0.46
CA HIS A 103 -14.51 -12.43 -0.41
C HIS A 103 -14.28 -10.99 0.07
N TYR A 104 -14.66 -10.68 1.32
CA TYR A 104 -14.49 -9.35 1.91
C TYR A 104 -13.50 -9.36 3.10
N PRO A 105 -12.76 -8.26 3.34
CA PRO A 105 -12.73 -7.06 2.50
C PRO A 105 -12.00 -7.35 1.18
N PRO A 106 -12.39 -6.73 0.05
CA PRO A 106 -11.62 -6.81 -1.17
C PRO A 106 -10.28 -6.10 -0.95
N ASP A 107 -9.22 -6.65 -1.54
CA ASP A 107 -7.85 -6.14 -1.43
C ASP A 107 -7.70 -4.65 -1.84
N SER A 108 -8.70 -4.09 -2.54
CA SER A 108 -8.66 -2.76 -3.13
C SER A 108 -9.50 -1.67 -2.43
N ASP A 109 -10.32 -1.97 -1.40
CA ASP A 109 -11.18 -0.95 -0.77
C ASP A 109 -11.09 -0.93 0.77
N VAL A 110 -9.87 -0.92 1.30
CA VAL A 110 -9.59 -0.84 2.74
C VAL A 110 -10.23 0.40 3.41
N GLY A 111 -10.51 1.46 2.66
CA GLY A 111 -11.03 2.73 3.18
C GLY A 111 -12.43 2.62 3.78
N ALA A 112 -13.36 1.93 3.12
CA ALA A 112 -14.71 1.73 3.64
C ALA A 112 -14.73 0.85 4.90
N TRP A 113 -13.82 -0.13 4.96
CA TRP A 113 -13.69 -1.05 6.09
C TRP A 113 -12.99 -0.45 7.29
N LYS A 114 -12.01 0.43 7.06
CA LYS A 114 -11.41 1.25 8.11
C LYS A 114 -12.45 2.16 8.78
N ALA A 115 -13.35 2.76 8.01
CA ALA A 115 -14.43 3.57 8.57
C ALA A 115 -15.38 2.74 9.45
N LEU A 116 -15.68 1.49 9.05
CA LEU A 116 -16.47 0.55 9.85
C LEU A 116 -15.73 0.18 11.15
N TYR A 117 -14.43 -0.10 11.08
CA TYR A 117 -13.59 -0.37 12.25
C TYR A 117 -13.59 0.82 13.23
N ASP A 118 -13.38 2.04 12.74
CA ASP A 118 -13.35 3.25 13.58
C ASP A 118 -14.68 3.51 14.29
N GLN A 119 -15.81 3.11 13.67
CA GLN A 119 -17.14 3.21 14.27
C GLN A 119 -17.40 2.13 15.32
N VAL A 120 -16.85 0.92 15.16
CA VAL A 120 -17.11 -0.23 16.05
C VAL A 120 -16.12 -0.28 17.22
N VAL A 121 -14.84 0.04 17.02
CA VAL A 121 -13.80 -0.10 18.06
C VAL A 121 -13.97 0.87 19.22
N ARG A 122 -14.64 2.01 18.98
CA ARG A 122 -14.96 3.01 20.00
C ARG A 122 -16.19 2.65 20.83
N ILE A 123 -16.89 1.58 20.48
CA ILE A 123 -18.13 1.14 21.14
C ILE A 123 -17.79 0.02 22.14
N PRO A 124 -18.40 0.03 23.35
CA PRO A 124 -18.21 -1.01 24.34
C PRO A 124 -18.47 -2.43 23.77
N PRO A 125 -17.68 -3.46 24.13
CA PRO A 125 -17.81 -4.82 23.58
C PRO A 125 -19.22 -5.42 23.63
N SER A 126 -20.01 -5.06 24.65
CA SER A 126 -21.40 -5.49 24.80
C SER A 126 -22.37 -4.92 23.76
N LEU A 127 -21.99 -3.83 23.08
CA LEU A 127 -22.81 -3.11 22.11
C LEU A 127 -22.26 -3.21 20.67
N GLN A 128 -21.08 -3.80 20.50
CA GLN A 128 -20.41 -3.93 19.20
C GLN A 128 -21.24 -4.73 18.20
N GLY A 129 -21.98 -5.77 18.63
CA GLY A 129 -22.84 -6.55 17.74
C GLY A 129 -23.91 -5.71 17.03
N VAL A 130 -24.56 -4.80 17.75
CA VAL A 130 -25.58 -3.89 17.20
C VAL A 130 -24.96 -2.85 16.26
N ALA A 131 -23.77 -2.35 16.63
CA ALA A 131 -23.04 -1.38 15.80
C ALA A 131 -22.57 -1.98 14.47
N VAL A 132 -22.07 -3.22 14.52
CA VAL A 132 -21.68 -3.99 13.33
C VAL A 132 -22.90 -4.21 12.44
N GLU A 133 -24.03 -4.65 13.00
CA GLU A 133 -25.25 -4.87 12.22
C GLU A 133 -25.72 -3.60 11.48
N LYS A 134 -25.70 -2.45 12.16
CA LYS A 134 -26.08 -1.17 11.55
C LYS A 134 -25.12 -0.77 10.42
N ALA A 135 -23.81 -0.80 10.69
CA ALA A 135 -22.81 -0.40 9.71
C ALA A 135 -22.78 -1.33 8.49
N MET A 136 -23.15 -2.61 8.67
CA MET A 136 -23.30 -3.57 7.58
C MET A 136 -24.52 -3.29 6.70
N ARG A 137 -25.68 -2.92 7.26
CA ARG A 137 -26.84 -2.50 6.45
C ARG A 137 -26.52 -1.27 5.60
N GLU A 138 -25.72 -0.36 6.13
CA GLU A 138 -25.24 0.83 5.39
C GLU A 138 -24.30 0.42 4.24
N LEU A 139 -23.40 -0.55 4.47
CA LEU A 139 -22.53 -1.10 3.42
C LEU A 139 -23.30 -1.88 2.36
N GLU A 140 -24.25 -2.73 2.74
CA GLU A 140 -25.10 -3.46 1.81
C GLU A 140 -25.90 -2.51 0.91
N ALA A 141 -26.46 -1.45 1.48
CA ALA A 141 -27.15 -0.40 0.73
C ALA A 141 -26.18 0.33 -0.22
N LYS A 142 -24.95 0.62 0.23
CA LYS A 142 -23.92 1.31 -0.56
C LYS A 142 -23.42 0.47 -1.74
N TYR A 143 -23.21 -0.83 -1.53
CA TYR A 143 -22.61 -1.74 -2.52
C TYR A 143 -23.64 -2.65 -3.22
N ASN A 144 -24.94 -2.49 -2.93
CA ASN A 144 -26.04 -3.25 -3.54
C ASN A 144 -25.91 -4.79 -3.38
N VAL A 145 -25.25 -5.25 -2.32
CA VAL A 145 -24.91 -6.67 -2.09
C VAL A 145 -26.16 -7.54 -1.89
N SER A 146 -27.27 -6.94 -1.44
CA SER A 146 -28.53 -7.64 -1.13
C SER A 146 -29.48 -7.81 -2.33
N LYS A 147 -29.05 -7.53 -3.57
CA LYS A 147 -29.85 -7.85 -4.76
C LYS A 147 -29.58 -9.27 -5.27
N LYS A 148 -30.21 -10.24 -4.60
CA LYS A 148 -30.73 -11.45 -5.25
C LYS A 148 -32.20 -11.59 -4.92
#